data_AF-A0A7I7UF55-F1
#
_entry.id   AF-A0A7I7UF55-F1
#
_cell.length_a   1.000
_cell.length_b   1.000
_cell.length_c   1.000
_cell.angle_alpha   90.00
_cell.angle_beta   90.00
_cell.angle_gamma   90.00
#
_symmetry.space_group_name_H-M   'P 1'
#
loop_
_entity.id
_entity.type
_entity.pdbx_description
1 polymer ?
#
loop_
_entity_poly.entity_id
_entity_poly.type
_entity_poly.pdbx_seq_one_letter_code
_entity_poly.pdbx_strand_id
1 'polypeptide(L)'
;MSAAIQDTNDLAQMTIAGLSRAGIQTVVKPHPSDADSHHIPGAITVTNDDLLSAGLLLYQLIGLSSGLLTDYSSVWIDYLSLDRPIAFIVPDEEAYSSNRGFDPPDAMSWLPGPRIRNARDVELYVSDVQSSGKLSQAKRLEVADHLGLAAADGAVAARIFEELCARGVVDRHSARNVSQP
;
A
#
# COMPACT_ATOMS: atom_id res chain seq x y z
N MET A 1 10.03 20.17 -12.34
CA MET A 1 8.74 19.49 -12.05
C MET A 1 8.18 18.74 -13.26
N SER A 2 8.24 19.26 -14.50
CA SER A 2 7.63 18.58 -15.67
C SER A 2 8.21 17.20 -16.03
N ALA A 3 9.55 17.03 -16.04
CA ALA A 3 10.18 15.76 -16.46
C ALA A 3 9.91 14.59 -15.48
N ALA A 4 10.05 14.82 -14.17
CA ALA A 4 9.81 13.78 -13.16
C ALA A 4 8.35 13.26 -13.15
N ILE A 5 7.38 14.16 -13.38
CA ILE A 5 5.97 13.79 -13.51
C ILE A 5 5.77 12.92 -14.76
N GLN A 6 6.41 13.28 -15.88
CA GLN A 6 6.36 12.50 -17.11
C GLN A 6 6.97 11.10 -16.92
N ASP A 7 8.16 11.02 -16.30
CA ASP A 7 8.83 9.73 -16.01
C ASP A 7 7.97 8.84 -15.10
N THR A 8 7.27 9.44 -14.12
CA THR A 8 6.34 8.73 -13.23
C THR A 8 5.17 8.14 -14.01
N ASN A 9 4.57 8.93 -14.89
CA ASN A 9 3.45 8.49 -15.72
C ASN A 9 3.87 7.37 -16.69
N ASP A 10 5.06 7.46 -17.27
CA ASP A 10 5.58 6.45 -18.19
C ASP A 10 5.86 5.12 -17.47
N LEU A 11 6.46 5.16 -16.27
CA LEU A 11 6.66 3.99 -15.43
C LEU A 11 5.33 3.37 -14.96
N ALA A 12 4.37 4.20 -14.54
CA ALA A 12 3.05 3.75 -14.16
C ALA A 12 2.34 3.05 -15.33
N GLN A 13 2.37 3.64 -16.52
CA GLN A 13 1.76 3.05 -17.72
C GLN A 13 2.43 1.73 -18.13
N MET A 14 3.77 1.65 -18.09
CA MET A 14 4.51 0.42 -18.35
C MET A 14 4.13 -0.69 -17.35
N THR A 15 4.01 -0.32 -16.08
CA THR A 15 3.66 -1.26 -15.00
C THR A 15 2.24 -1.79 -15.17
N ILE A 16 1.28 -0.90 -15.40
CA ILE A 16 -0.14 -1.26 -15.62
C ILE A 16 -0.29 -2.16 -16.87
N ALA A 17 0.44 -1.86 -17.95
CA ALA A 17 0.44 -2.70 -19.14
C ALA A 17 1.02 -4.10 -18.85
N GLY A 18 2.08 -4.20 -18.04
CA GLY A 18 2.67 -5.47 -17.61
C GLY A 18 1.70 -6.31 -16.77
N LEU A 19 1.06 -5.69 -15.78
CA LEU A 19 0.04 -6.33 -14.95
C LEU A 19 -1.16 -6.80 -15.79
N SER A 20 -1.63 -5.97 -16.71
CA SER A 20 -2.76 -6.30 -17.60
C SER A 20 -2.46 -7.51 -18.48
N ARG A 21 -1.25 -7.59 -19.07
CA ARG A 21 -0.81 -8.77 -19.86
C ARG A 21 -0.76 -10.05 -19.03
N ALA A 22 -0.53 -9.93 -17.73
CA ALA A 22 -0.51 -11.04 -16.78
C ALA A 22 -1.90 -11.38 -16.20
N GLY A 23 -2.97 -10.71 -16.66
CA GLY A 23 -4.34 -10.91 -16.18
C GLY A 23 -4.62 -10.28 -14.82
N ILE A 24 -3.81 -9.31 -14.38
CA ILE A 24 -3.95 -8.62 -13.09
C ILE A 24 -4.59 -7.25 -13.32
N GLN A 25 -5.79 -7.05 -12.78
CA GLN A 25 -6.48 -5.77 -12.81
C GLN A 25 -5.81 -4.78 -11.87
N THR A 26 -5.45 -3.60 -12.39
CA THR A 26 -4.96 -2.50 -11.56
C THR A 26 -6.11 -1.57 -11.18
N VAL A 27 -6.16 -1.16 -9.91
CA VAL A 27 -7.07 -0.14 -9.39
C VAL A 27 -6.23 1.06 -8.94
N VAL A 28 -6.56 2.25 -9.44
CA VAL A 28 -5.85 3.49 -9.12
C VAL A 28 -6.75 4.36 -8.26
N LYS A 29 -6.19 4.79 -7.12
CA LYS A 29 -6.82 5.73 -6.20
C LYS A 29 -6.11 7.10 -6.32
N PRO A 30 -6.62 8.04 -7.13
CA PRO A 30 -6.01 9.35 -7.24
C PRO A 30 -6.22 10.15 -5.95
N HIS A 31 -5.33 11.13 -5.72
CA HIS A 31 -5.52 12.15 -4.70
C HIS A 31 -6.77 12.98 -5.03
N PRO A 32 -7.59 13.42 -4.06
CA PRO A 32 -8.82 14.17 -4.34
C PRO A 32 -8.61 15.43 -5.18
N SER A 33 -7.47 16.12 -5.05
CA SER A 33 -7.13 17.29 -5.88
C SER A 33 -6.81 16.96 -7.34
N ASP A 34 -6.56 15.67 -7.63
CA ASP A 34 -6.12 15.14 -8.92
C ASP A 34 -7.16 14.20 -9.55
N ALA A 35 -8.33 14.05 -8.91
CA ALA A 35 -9.34 13.05 -9.23
C ALA A 35 -9.95 13.24 -10.63
N ASP A 36 -10.06 14.49 -11.10
CA ASP A 36 -10.66 14.83 -12.39
C ASP A 36 -9.74 14.53 -13.60
N SER A 37 -8.46 14.18 -13.37
CA SER A 37 -7.42 14.21 -14.42
C SER A 37 -6.72 12.88 -14.71
N HIS A 38 -6.93 11.82 -13.93
CA HIS A 38 -6.11 10.60 -14.02
C HIS A 38 -6.87 9.40 -14.58
N HIS A 39 -7.17 9.45 -15.89
CA HIS A 39 -7.48 8.24 -16.64
C HIS A 39 -6.17 7.57 -17.07
N ILE A 40 -5.87 6.40 -16.53
CA ILE A 40 -4.72 5.60 -16.94
C ILE A 40 -5.22 4.37 -17.69
N PRO A 41 -4.93 4.24 -19.00
CA PRO A 41 -5.36 3.10 -19.80
C PRO A 41 -4.96 1.76 -19.17
N GLY A 42 -5.95 0.88 -18.97
CA GLY A 42 -5.77 -0.45 -18.38
C GLY A 42 -6.00 -0.50 -16.85
N ALA A 43 -6.17 0.64 -16.19
CA ALA A 43 -6.54 0.69 -14.78
C ALA A 43 -7.99 1.13 -14.58
N ILE A 44 -8.60 0.64 -13.49
CA ILE A 44 -9.88 1.13 -12.99
C ILE A 44 -9.57 2.27 -12.02
N THR A 45 -10.04 3.48 -12.32
CA THR A 45 -9.94 4.60 -11.38
C THR A 45 -11.07 4.49 -10.36
N VAL A 46 -10.74 4.57 -9.07
CA VAL A 46 -11.69 4.64 -7.96
C VAL A 46 -11.45 5.93 -7.19
N THR A 47 -12.44 6.81 -7.16
CA THR A 47 -12.36 8.11 -6.48
C THR A 47 -12.75 7.99 -5.00
N ASN A 48 -12.66 9.09 -4.25
CA ASN A 48 -13.24 9.11 -2.88
C ASN A 48 -14.76 9.01 -2.93
N ASP A 49 -15.40 9.63 -3.92
CA ASP A 49 -16.87 9.63 -4.04
C ASP A 49 -17.40 8.24 -4.40
N ASP A 50 -16.66 7.47 -5.21
CA ASP A 50 -17.00 6.07 -5.49
C ASP A 50 -16.97 5.22 -4.22
N LEU A 51 -15.93 5.39 -3.39
CA LEU A 51 -15.81 4.70 -2.10
C LEU A 51 -16.93 5.09 -1.14
N LEU A 52 -17.21 6.38 -1.01
CA LEU A 52 -18.28 6.89 -0.15
C LEU A 52 -19.65 6.38 -0.59
N SER A 53 -19.92 6.39 -1.90
CA SER A 53 -21.18 5.88 -2.47
C SER A 53 -21.35 4.38 -2.26
N ALA A 54 -20.24 3.63 -2.23
CA ALA A 54 -20.23 2.19 -1.93
C ALA A 54 -20.21 1.88 -0.42
N GLY A 55 -20.13 2.90 0.46
CA GLY A 55 -19.99 2.70 1.91
C GLY A 55 -18.66 2.05 2.31
N LEU A 56 -17.61 2.25 1.52
CA LEU A 56 -16.28 1.67 1.72
C LEU A 56 -15.25 2.72 2.13
N LEU A 57 -14.25 2.29 2.89
CA LEU A 57 -13.06 3.07 3.19
C LEU A 57 -11.87 2.62 2.34
N LEU A 58 -10.89 3.50 2.13
CA LEU A 58 -9.65 3.19 1.39
C LEU A 58 -8.96 1.92 1.92
N TYR A 59 -8.83 1.81 3.25
CA TYR A 59 -8.20 0.66 3.88
C TYR A 59 -8.95 -0.66 3.64
N GLN A 60 -10.28 -0.60 3.47
CA GLN A 60 -11.06 -1.79 3.08
C GLN A 60 -10.78 -2.18 1.63
N LEU A 61 -10.67 -1.21 0.72
CA LEU A 61 -10.33 -1.47 -0.68
C LEU A 61 -8.93 -2.10 -0.82
N ILE A 62 -7.90 -1.47 -0.25
CA ILE A 62 -6.53 -2.00 -0.34
C ILE A 62 -6.41 -3.31 0.46
N GLY A 63 -7.15 -3.49 1.55
CA GLY A 63 -7.20 -4.75 2.30
C GLY A 63 -7.65 -5.96 1.48
N LEU A 64 -8.37 -5.74 0.37
CA LEU A 64 -8.81 -6.78 -0.56
C LEU A 64 -7.85 -7.03 -1.72
N SER A 65 -6.84 -6.17 -1.94
CA SER A 65 -5.94 -6.30 -3.08
C SER A 65 -4.90 -7.41 -2.89
N SER A 66 -4.39 -7.96 -3.99
CA SER A 66 -3.33 -8.99 -3.98
C SER A 66 -1.91 -8.43 -3.95
N GLY A 67 -1.78 -7.11 -4.07
CA GLY A 67 -0.52 -6.38 -3.97
C GLY A 67 -0.77 -4.88 -3.97
N LEU A 68 0.27 -4.11 -3.65
CA LEU A 68 0.24 -2.65 -3.59
C LEU A 68 1.32 -2.06 -4.52
N LEU A 69 0.91 -1.15 -5.40
CA LEU A 69 1.81 -0.20 -6.06
C LEU A 69 1.68 1.15 -5.36
N THR A 70 2.80 1.75 -4.99
CA THR A 70 2.81 3.01 -4.24
C THR A 70 4.02 3.86 -4.61
N ASP A 71 4.00 5.11 -4.20
CA ASP A 71 5.07 6.10 -4.36
C ASP A 71 5.73 6.36 -3.00
N TYR A 72 5.74 7.62 -2.53
CA TYR A 72 6.18 8.02 -1.19
C TYR A 72 5.07 7.96 -0.13
N SER A 73 3.88 7.45 -0.46
CA SER A 73 2.78 7.33 0.49
C SER A 73 3.08 6.36 1.63
N SER A 74 2.87 6.78 2.88
CA SER A 74 3.07 5.93 4.07
C SER A 74 2.11 4.73 4.15
N VAL A 75 1.11 4.64 3.28
CA VAL A 75 0.12 3.53 3.24
C VAL A 75 0.77 2.15 3.13
N TRP A 76 1.97 2.06 2.57
CA TRP A 76 2.69 0.80 2.45
C TRP A 76 3.07 0.21 3.82
N ILE A 77 3.29 1.06 4.84
CA ILE A 77 3.62 0.64 6.20
C ILE A 77 2.44 -0.15 6.78
N ASP A 78 1.23 0.40 6.66
CA ASP A 78 0.01 -0.26 7.11
C ASP A 78 -0.27 -1.53 6.28
N TYR A 79 -0.06 -1.46 4.96
CA TYR A 79 -0.27 -2.58 4.05
C TYR A 79 0.69 -3.76 4.34
N LEU A 80 1.86 -3.51 4.91
CA LEU A 80 2.83 -4.55 5.28
C LEU A 80 2.24 -5.57 6.24
N SER A 81 1.25 -5.18 7.06
CA SER A 81 0.51 -6.06 7.96
C SER A 81 -0.27 -7.18 7.26
N LEU A 82 -0.57 -7.03 5.96
CA LEU A 82 -1.29 -8.05 5.17
C LEU A 82 -0.39 -9.18 4.67
N ASP A 83 0.92 -9.05 4.85
CA ASP A 83 1.92 -9.96 4.29
C ASP A 83 1.73 -10.19 2.76
N ARG A 84 1.53 -9.11 1.99
CA ARG A 84 1.35 -9.12 0.52
C ARG A 84 2.40 -8.30 -0.24
N PRO A 85 2.64 -8.60 -1.54
CA PRO A 85 3.57 -7.86 -2.41
C PRO A 85 3.37 -6.35 -2.37
N ILE A 86 4.49 -5.61 -2.38
CA ILE A 86 4.53 -4.15 -2.49
C ILE A 86 5.58 -3.80 -3.55
N ALA A 87 5.33 -2.82 -4.41
CA ALA A 87 6.33 -2.23 -5.29
C ALA A 87 6.20 -0.71 -5.37
N PHE A 88 7.31 -0.05 -5.67
CA PHE A 88 7.47 1.39 -5.54
C PHE A 88 7.74 2.08 -6.88
N ILE A 89 6.96 3.10 -7.24
CA ILE A 89 7.19 3.96 -8.41
C ILE A 89 7.69 5.31 -7.89
N VAL A 90 9.02 5.44 -7.82
CA VAL A 90 9.74 6.59 -7.23
C VAL A 90 10.86 7.07 -8.15
N PRO A 91 10.56 7.56 -9.37
CA PRO A 91 11.58 7.92 -10.36
C PRO A 91 12.47 9.08 -9.89
N ASP A 92 11.93 9.98 -9.08
CA ASP A 92 12.57 11.19 -8.59
C ASP A 92 13.24 11.03 -7.22
N GLU A 93 13.52 9.80 -6.78
CA GLU A 93 14.09 9.48 -5.46
C GLU A 93 15.33 10.32 -5.11
N GLU A 94 16.24 10.49 -6.06
CA GLU A 94 17.46 11.29 -5.88
C GLU A 94 17.15 12.76 -5.58
N ALA A 95 16.24 13.36 -6.36
CA ALA A 95 15.84 14.75 -6.22
C ALA A 95 14.97 14.97 -4.96
N TYR A 96 14.12 13.99 -4.62
CA TYR A 96 13.30 14.01 -3.42
C TYR A 96 14.18 13.93 -2.16
N SER A 97 15.18 13.04 -2.17
CA SER A 97 16.16 12.88 -1.09
C SER A 97 16.98 14.15 -0.84
N SER A 98 17.38 14.87 -1.89
CA SER A 98 18.23 16.06 -1.75
C SER A 98 17.47 17.29 -1.24
N ASN A 99 16.16 17.39 -1.52
CA ASN A 99 15.37 18.57 -1.17
C ASN A 99 14.57 18.40 0.12
N ARG A 100 13.80 17.32 0.22
CA ARG A 100 12.85 17.10 1.31
C ARG A 100 13.40 16.17 2.38
N GLY A 101 14.20 15.20 1.94
CA GLY A 101 14.66 14.10 2.78
C GLY A 101 13.54 13.10 3.09
N PHE A 102 13.93 12.02 3.77
CA PHE A 102 13.00 11.01 4.28
C PHE A 102 13.00 11.05 5.80
N ASP A 103 11.89 10.62 6.40
CA ASP A 103 11.82 10.38 7.84
C ASP A 103 11.32 8.94 8.07
N PRO A 104 12.18 8.03 8.58
CA PRO A 104 13.60 8.27 8.89
C PRO A 104 14.47 8.45 7.63
N PRO A 105 15.68 9.06 7.74
CA PRO A 105 16.53 9.39 6.58
C PRO A 105 16.92 8.21 5.69
N ASP A 106 16.93 7.01 6.24
CA ASP A 106 17.28 5.77 5.57
C ASP A 106 16.07 4.94 5.10
N ALA A 107 14.85 5.49 5.16
CA ALA A 107 13.60 4.77 4.84
C ALA A 107 13.65 4.01 3.51
N MET A 108 14.30 4.61 2.51
CA MET A 108 14.42 4.01 1.18
C MET A 108 15.38 2.82 1.12
N SER A 109 16.29 2.67 2.10
CA SER A 109 17.28 1.58 2.11
C SER A 109 16.68 0.22 2.49
N TRP A 110 15.55 0.23 3.19
CA TRP A 110 14.89 -0.97 3.70
C TRP A 110 13.46 -1.13 3.20
N LEU A 111 13.16 -0.65 1.99
CA LEU A 111 11.83 -0.88 1.41
C LEU A 111 11.49 -2.39 1.28
N PRO A 112 10.23 -2.79 1.54
CA PRO A 112 9.80 -4.19 1.53
C PRO A 112 9.65 -4.79 0.13
N GLY A 113 9.96 -4.04 -0.94
CA GLY A 113 9.71 -4.45 -2.32
C GLY A 113 10.52 -3.66 -3.35
N PRO A 114 10.46 -4.05 -4.63
CA PRO A 114 11.29 -3.47 -5.67
C PRO A 114 10.86 -2.03 -5.99
N ARG A 115 11.84 -1.22 -6.42
CA ARG A 115 11.60 0.03 -7.11
C ARG A 115 11.42 -0.29 -8.60
N ILE A 116 10.30 0.11 -9.18
CA ILE A 116 10.08 -0.06 -10.61
C ILE A 116 10.88 1.00 -11.36
N ARG A 117 11.91 0.56 -12.09
CA ARG A 117 12.74 1.41 -12.95
C ARG A 117 12.71 0.95 -14.40
N ASN A 118 12.37 -0.32 -14.66
CA ASN A 118 12.34 -0.93 -15.98
C ASN A 118 11.38 -2.13 -16.06
N ALA A 119 11.25 -2.72 -17.25
CA ALA A 119 10.34 -3.85 -17.50
C ALA A 119 10.65 -5.10 -16.66
N ARG A 120 11.92 -5.35 -16.32
CA ARG A 120 12.31 -6.49 -15.48
C ARG A 120 11.76 -6.36 -14.07
N ASP A 121 11.75 -5.14 -13.52
CA ASP A 121 11.19 -4.89 -12.19
C ASP A 121 9.68 -5.17 -12.18
N VAL A 122 8.99 -4.83 -13.27
CA VAL A 122 7.55 -5.14 -13.47
C VAL A 122 7.33 -6.66 -13.52
N GLU A 123 8.15 -7.40 -14.27
CA GLU A 123 8.06 -8.86 -14.36
C GLU A 123 8.28 -9.54 -13.00
N LEU A 124 9.24 -9.05 -12.21
CA LEU A 124 9.49 -9.54 -10.85
C LEU A 124 8.28 -9.28 -9.95
N TYR A 125 7.71 -8.08 -9.99
CA TYR A 125 6.52 -7.76 -9.20
C TYR A 125 5.30 -8.59 -9.62
N VAL A 126 5.05 -8.74 -10.93
CA VAL A 126 3.99 -9.62 -11.47
C VAL A 126 4.14 -11.05 -10.95
N SER A 127 5.36 -11.60 -11.02
CA SER A 127 5.66 -12.96 -10.57
C SER A 127 5.41 -13.11 -9.06
N ASP A 128 5.76 -12.09 -8.28
CA ASP A 128 5.51 -12.11 -6.84
C ASP A 128 4.02 -12.06 -6.52
N VAL A 129 3.24 -11.21 -7.20
CA VAL A 129 1.77 -11.17 -7.08
C VAL A 129 1.13 -12.52 -7.45
N GLN A 130 1.52 -13.11 -8.57
CA GLN A 130 1.00 -14.42 -9.01
C GLN A 130 1.39 -15.56 -8.06
N SER A 131 2.52 -15.45 -7.37
CA SER A 131 2.95 -16.40 -6.34
C SER A 131 2.40 -16.09 -4.94
N SER A 132 1.47 -15.13 -4.83
CA SER A 132 0.88 -14.68 -3.55
C SER A 132 1.92 -14.16 -2.55
N GLY A 133 2.94 -13.43 -3.03
CA GLY A 133 3.93 -12.76 -2.19
C GLY A 133 5.06 -13.62 -1.68
N LYS A 134 5.21 -14.85 -2.18
CA LYS A 134 6.24 -15.79 -1.72
C LYS A 134 7.66 -15.36 -2.07
N LEU A 135 7.86 -14.63 -3.18
CA LEU A 135 9.21 -14.24 -3.63
C LEU A 135 9.77 -13.10 -2.78
N SER A 136 8.92 -12.16 -2.34
CA SER A 136 9.32 -11.03 -1.50
C SER A 136 9.13 -11.26 0.01
N GLN A 137 8.44 -12.33 0.43
CA GLN A 137 8.02 -12.53 1.82
C GLN A 137 9.14 -12.32 2.85
N ALA A 138 10.32 -12.90 2.63
CA ALA A 138 11.44 -12.78 3.55
C ALA A 138 11.83 -11.32 3.81
N LYS A 139 11.89 -10.49 2.75
CA LYS A 139 12.20 -9.07 2.88
C LYS A 139 11.07 -8.31 3.58
N ARG A 140 9.81 -8.65 3.29
CA ARG A 140 8.64 -8.02 3.92
C ARG A 140 8.60 -8.29 5.43
N LEU A 141 8.93 -9.52 5.84
CA LEU A 141 9.04 -9.89 7.26
C LEU A 141 10.22 -9.20 7.96
N GLU A 142 11.39 -9.12 7.31
CA GLU A 142 12.55 -8.38 7.82
C GLU A 142 12.19 -6.91 8.09
N VAL A 143 11.50 -6.27 7.15
CA VAL A 143 11.10 -4.86 7.29
C VAL A 143 9.99 -4.67 8.32
N ALA A 144 9.04 -5.61 8.40
CA ALA A 144 8.00 -5.57 9.42
C ALA A 144 8.61 -5.66 10.83
N ASP A 145 9.58 -6.55 11.03
CA ASP A 145 10.33 -6.69 12.29
C ASP A 145 11.12 -5.41 12.61
N HIS A 146 11.84 -4.85 11.62
CA HIS A 146 12.57 -3.59 11.77
C HIS A 146 11.67 -2.43 12.22
N LEU A 147 10.44 -2.37 11.72
CA LEU A 147 9.43 -1.38 12.08
C LEU A 147 8.68 -1.69 13.40
N GLY A 148 8.95 -2.84 14.02
CA GLY A 148 8.21 -3.29 15.20
C GLY A 148 6.75 -3.68 14.91
N LEU A 149 6.41 -3.95 13.66
CA LEU A 149 5.11 -4.49 13.28
C LEU A 149 5.05 -5.97 13.68
N ALA A 150 4.60 -6.24 14.90
CA ALA A 150 4.38 -7.61 15.37
C ALA A 150 3.39 -8.35 14.47
N ALA A 151 3.70 -9.61 14.19
CA ALA A 151 3.08 -10.47 13.18
C ALA A 151 1.55 -10.35 13.09
N ALA A 152 1.06 -10.57 11.86
CA ALA A 152 -0.30 -10.41 11.33
C ALA A 152 -1.40 -11.30 11.98
N ASP A 153 -1.46 -11.39 13.31
CA ASP A 153 -2.53 -12.06 14.04
C ASP A 153 -3.81 -11.20 14.15
N GLY A 154 -3.85 -10.04 13.47
CA GLY A 154 -4.95 -9.06 13.61
C GLY A 154 -5.00 -8.42 15.00
N ALA A 155 -4.01 -8.70 15.86
CA ALA A 155 -4.06 -8.28 17.25
C ALA A 155 -3.45 -6.90 17.48
N VAL A 156 -2.99 -6.14 16.47
CA VAL A 156 -2.48 -4.76 16.74
C VAL A 156 -3.58 -3.89 17.34
N ALA A 157 -4.75 -3.82 16.70
CA ALA A 157 -5.89 -3.07 17.22
C ALA A 157 -6.37 -3.62 18.56
N ALA A 158 -6.41 -4.96 18.70
CA ALA A 158 -6.77 -5.60 19.96
C ALA A 158 -5.77 -5.29 21.09
N ARG A 159 -4.46 -5.38 20.83
CA ARG A 159 -3.37 -5.06 21.77
C ARG A 159 -3.39 -3.59 22.16
N ILE A 160 -3.60 -2.68 21.21
CA ILE A 160 -3.76 -1.24 21.50
C ILE A 160 -4.99 -1.03 22.38
N PHE A 161 -6.12 -1.64 22.03
CA PHE A 161 -7.34 -1.54 22.83
C PHE A 161 -7.16 -2.13 24.24
N GLU A 162 -6.49 -3.28 24.36
CA GLU A 162 -6.14 -3.92 25.63
C GLU A 162 -5.20 -3.06 26.46
N GLU A 163 -4.19 -2.44 25.86
CA GLU A 163 -3.26 -1.53 26.53
C GLU A 163 -3.98 -0.25 27.01
N LEU A 164 -4.86 0.31 26.19
CA LEU A 164 -5.70 1.44 26.58
C LEU A 164 -6.66 1.08 27.72
N CYS A 165 -7.23 -0.13 27.71
CA CYS A 165 -8.02 -0.66 28.82
C CYS A 165 -7.16 -0.83 30.08
N ALA A 166 -5.96 -1.41 29.96
CA ALA A 166 -5.04 -1.63 31.08
C ALA A 166 -4.57 -0.32 31.73
N ARG A 167 -4.47 0.75 30.95
CA ARG A 167 -4.15 2.11 31.42
C ARG A 167 -5.36 2.90 31.91
N GLY A 168 -6.57 2.33 31.86
CA GLY A 168 -7.82 3.01 32.24
C GLY A 168 -8.20 4.17 31.33
N VAL A 169 -7.69 4.21 30.10
CA VAL A 169 -8.03 5.23 29.10
C VAL A 169 -9.38 4.93 28.45
N VAL A 170 -9.71 3.65 28.29
CA VAL A 170 -10.96 3.17 27.68
C VAL A 170 -11.58 2.08 28.55
N ASP A 171 -12.89 2.16 28.79
CA ASP A 171 -13.63 1.12 29.51
C ASP A 171 -14.17 0.06 28.54
N ARG A 172 -13.89 -1.20 28.84
CA ARG A 172 -14.47 -2.33 28.09
C ARG A 172 -15.93 -2.51 28.49
N HIS A 173 -16.85 -1.81 27.84
CA HIS A 173 -18.27 -2.12 27.93
C HIS A 173 -18.52 -3.48 27.28
N SER A 174 -18.79 -4.49 28.11
CA SER A 174 -19.33 -5.77 27.63
C SER A 174 -20.76 -5.50 27.17
N ALA A 175 -21.02 -5.65 25.87
CA ALA A 175 -22.38 -5.70 25.37
C ALA A 175 -23.09 -6.85 26.09
N ARG A 176 -23.98 -6.54 27.03
CA ARG A 176 -24.90 -7.53 27.59
C ARG A 176 -25.69 -8.10 26.42
N ASN A 177 -25.75 -9.42 26.32
CA ASN A 177 -26.63 -10.14 25.40
C ASN A 177 -27.99 -9.45 25.36
N VAL A 178 -28.32 -8.83 24.23
CA VAL A 178 -29.70 -8.49 23.91
C VAL A 178 -30.36 -9.83 23.64
N SER A 179 -30.97 -10.40 24.67
CA SER A 179 -31.95 -11.47 24.51
C SER A 179 -33.01 -10.93 23.56
N GLN A 180 -33.04 -11.44 22.33
CA GLN A 180 -34.10 -11.11 21.38
C GLN A 180 -35.45 -11.61 21.93
N PRO A 181 -36.53 -10.83 21.76
CA PRO A 181 -37.89 -11.29 22.05
C PRO A 181 -38.36 -12.35 21.05
#